data_AF-A0A8X8XFE7-F1
#
_entry.id   AF-A0A8X8XFE7-F1
#
_cell.length_a   1.000
_cell.length_b   1.000
_cell.length_c   1.000
_cell.angle_alpha   90.00
_cell.angle_beta   90.00
_cell.angle_gamma   90.00
#
_symmetry.space_group_name_H-M   'P 1'
#
loop_
_entity.id
_entity.type
_entity.pdbx_description
1 polymer ?
#
loop_
_entity_poly.entity_id
_entity_poly.type
_entity_poly.pdbx_seq_one_letter_code
_entity_poly.pdbx_strand_id
1 'polypeptide(L)'
;MIVLLGRSGDHDMCVPFTGSEAWTRSIGYKTIDEWRPWYVRGQVSGFTQGYDYNLTFLTIKGAGHTVPEYKPLESLEFYSRFLATANI
;
A
#
# COMPACT_ATOMS: atom_id res chain seq x y z
N MET A 1 5.08 5.42 -12.26
CA MET A 1 3.73 6.00 -12.13
C MET A 1 2.98 5.13 -11.15
N ILE A 2 2.88 5.55 -9.90
CA ILE A 2 2.24 4.76 -8.85
C ILE A 2 0.75 5.03 -8.94
N VAL A 3 -0.02 4.00 -9.25
CA VAL A 3 -1.47 4.09 -9.13
C VAL A 3 -1.82 3.93 -7.66
N LEU A 4 -1.97 5.07 -6.98
CA LEU A 4 -2.78 5.17 -5.78
C LEU A 4 -4.24 5.19 -6.22
N LEU A 5 -5.02 4.15 -5.89
CA LEU A 5 -6.43 4.24 -5.53
C LEU A 5 -6.92 2.89 -4.98
N GLY A 6 -6.46 2.65 -3.77
CA GLY A 6 -7.04 1.73 -2.81
C GLY A 6 -6.80 2.35 -1.45
N ARG A 7 -7.35 3.56 -1.26
CA ARG A 7 -7.47 4.20 0.04
C ARG A 7 -8.47 3.37 0.84
N SER A 8 -7.98 2.23 1.28
CA SER A 8 -8.72 1.24 1.99
C SER A 8 -7.68 0.72 2.94
N GLY A 9 -7.65 1.27 4.15
CA GLY A 9 -7.23 0.31 5.15
C GLY A 9 -8.24 -0.84 5.12
N ASP A 10 -7.77 -1.99 5.54
CA ASP A 10 -8.50 -3.26 5.52
C ASP A 10 -9.93 -3.22 6.12
N HIS A 11 -10.37 -2.10 6.70
CA HIS A 11 -11.71 -1.82 7.21
C HIS A 11 -12.56 -0.86 6.36
N ASP A 12 -12.09 -0.32 5.23
CA ASP A 12 -12.93 0.50 4.34
C ASP A 12 -13.84 -0.39 3.48
N MET A 13 -15.15 -0.29 3.73
CA MET A 13 -16.18 -1.03 3.02
C MET A 13 -16.69 -0.33 1.75
N CYS A 14 -16.39 0.96 1.54
CA CYS A 14 -16.84 1.71 0.36
C CYS A 14 -16.00 1.36 -0.88
N VAL A 15 -14.68 1.26 -0.71
CA VAL A 15 -13.75 0.80 -1.76
C VAL A 15 -12.81 -0.22 -1.12
N PRO A 16 -13.18 -1.51 -1.06
CA PRO A 16 -12.36 -2.50 -0.37
C PRO A 16 -11.03 -2.71 -1.09
N PHE A 17 -9.94 -2.86 -0.33
CA PHE A 17 -8.58 -3.02 -0.87
C PHE A 17 -8.46 -4.22 -1.82
N THR A 18 -9.30 -5.25 -1.64
CA THR A 18 -9.34 -6.44 -2.49
C THR A 18 -9.70 -6.12 -3.94
N GLY A 19 -10.55 -5.11 -4.16
CA GLY A 19 -10.89 -4.64 -5.50
C GLY A 19 -9.69 -3.97 -6.18
N SER A 20 -9.01 -3.08 -5.47
CA SER A 20 -7.79 -2.43 -5.96
C SER A 20 -6.66 -3.44 -6.19
N GLU A 21 -6.51 -4.43 -5.30
CA GLU A 21 -5.52 -5.50 -5.44
C GLU A 21 -5.78 -6.36 -6.68
N ALA A 22 -7.04 -6.79 -6.88
CA ALA A 22 -7.43 -7.55 -8.06
C ALA A 22 -7.21 -6.75 -9.35
N TRP A 23 -7.54 -5.46 -9.35
CA TRP A 23 -7.27 -4.57 -10.48
C TRP A 23 -5.77 -4.46 -10.76
N THR A 24 -4.93 -4.25 -9.74
CA THR A 24 -3.48 -4.19 -9.92
C THR A 24 -2.92 -5.49 -10.49
N ARG A 25 -3.40 -6.65 -10.03
CA ARG A 25 -3.04 -7.95 -10.60
C ARG A 25 -3.46 -8.09 -12.07
N SER A 26 -4.62 -7.54 -12.43
CA SER A 26 -5.16 -7.62 -13.80
C SER A 26 -4.32 -6.87 -14.85
N ILE A 27 -3.44 -5.95 -14.42
CA ILE A 27 -2.49 -5.26 -15.29
C ILE A 27 -1.49 -6.25 -15.93
N GLY A 28 -1.24 -7.40 -15.27
CA GLY A 28 -0.39 -8.46 -15.82
C GLY A 28 1.12 -8.18 -15.75
N TYR A 29 1.54 -7.20 -14.96
CA TYR A 29 2.97 -6.96 -14.70
C TYR A 29 3.57 -8.09 -13.87
N LYS A 30 4.84 -8.41 -14.14
CA LYS A 30 5.56 -9.43 -13.39
C LYS A 30 5.78 -8.95 -11.96
N THR A 31 5.53 -9.83 -11.01
CA THR A 31 5.90 -9.62 -9.61
C THR A 31 7.43 -9.67 -9.45
N ILE A 32 8.02 -8.63 -8.87
CA ILE A 32 9.47 -8.52 -8.62
C ILE A 32 9.82 -8.46 -7.12
N ASP A 33 8.88 -8.09 -6.27
CA ASP A 33 8.99 -8.13 -4.81
C ASP A 33 7.72 -8.76 -4.27
N GLU A 34 7.83 -9.95 -3.67
CA GLU A 34 6.70 -10.78 -3.23
C GLU A 34 5.85 -10.10 -2.14
N TRP A 35 4.61 -10.56 -1.97
CA TRP A 35 3.70 -10.02 -0.97
C TRP A 35 4.30 -10.18 0.43
N ARG A 36 4.66 -9.06 1.06
CA ARG A 36 5.36 -9.07 2.35
C ARG A 36 4.86 -7.97 3.29
N PRO A 37 4.96 -8.17 4.61
CA PRO A 37 4.65 -7.12 5.55
C PRO A 37 5.67 -5.99 5.46
N TRP A 38 5.23 -4.77 5.73
CA TRP A 38 6.10 -3.63 5.97
C TRP A 38 5.90 -3.09 7.39
N TYR A 39 6.92 -2.43 7.91
CA TYR A 39 7.01 -2.11 9.33
C TYR A 39 7.24 -0.63 9.59
N VAL A 40 6.52 -0.12 10.58
CA VAL A 40 6.78 1.17 11.22
C VAL A 40 7.00 0.93 12.70
N ARG A 41 8.15 1.37 13.22
CA ARG A 41 8.54 1.18 14.64
C ARG A 41 8.45 -0.28 15.12
N GLY A 42 8.80 -1.23 14.28
CA GLY A 42 8.79 -2.66 14.60
C GLY A 42 7.39 -3.30 14.64
N GLN A 43 6.35 -2.57 14.27
CA GLN A 43 4.99 -3.10 14.15
C GLN A 43 4.61 -3.29 12.68
N VAL A 44 3.84 -4.34 12.38
CA VAL A 44 3.30 -4.55 11.03
C VAL A 44 2.29 -3.45 10.72
N SER A 45 2.64 -2.61 9.76
CA SER A 45 1.83 -1.46 9.34
C SER A 45 0.99 -1.75 8.10
N GLY A 46 1.16 -2.92 7.51
CA GLY A 46 0.38 -3.42 6.38
C GLY A 46 1.24 -4.34 5.52
N PHE A 47 0.89 -4.44 4.25
CA PHE A 47 1.58 -5.29 3.28
C PHE A 47 1.93 -4.53 2.02
N THR A 48 2.94 -5.00 1.31
CA THR A 48 3.41 -4.43 0.04
C THR A 48 3.68 -5.55 -0.96
N GLN A 49 3.56 -5.23 -2.24
CA GLN A 49 3.86 -6.09 -3.37
C GLN A 49 4.42 -5.23 -4.50
N GLY A 50 5.65 -5.53 -4.92
CA GLY A 50 6.30 -4.87 -6.04
C GLY A 50 6.07 -5.61 -7.35
N TYR A 51 5.82 -4.83 -8.39
CA TYR A 51 5.68 -5.25 -9.77
C TYR A 51 6.71 -4.52 -10.65
N ASP A 52 6.96 -5.07 -11.84
CA ASP A 52 7.73 -4.39 -12.89
C ASP A 52 7.18 -2.97 -13.18
N TYR A 53 7.99 -2.15 -13.85
CA TYR A 53 7.67 -0.75 -14.18
C TYR A 53 7.48 0.17 -12.97
N ASN A 54 8.15 -0.15 -11.85
CA ASN A 54 8.13 0.63 -10.61
C ASN A 54 6.70 0.83 -10.07
N LEU A 55 5.87 -0.22 -10.16
CA LEU A 55 4.55 -0.25 -9.58
C LEU A 55 4.59 -1.03 -8.26
N THR A 56 4.14 -0.40 -7.19
CA THR A 56 4.04 -1.03 -5.87
C THR A 56 2.62 -0.91 -5.38
N PHE A 57 2.01 -2.04 -5.01
CA PHE A 57 0.76 -2.08 -4.28
C PHE A 57 1.04 -2.13 -2.78
N LEU A 58 0.33 -1.34 -1.99
CA LEU A 58 0.53 -1.28 -0.54
C LEU A 58 -0.80 -1.11 0.20
N THR A 59 -0.91 -1.77 1.35
CA THR A 59 -1.99 -1.61 2.32
C THR A 59 -1.49 -0.96 3.61
N ILE A 60 -2.39 -0.28 4.32
CA ILE A 60 -2.13 0.25 5.66
C ILE A 60 -3.13 -0.38 6.63
N LYS A 61 -2.62 -1.21 7.53
CA LYS A 61 -3.41 -2.01 8.48
C LYS A 61 -4.22 -1.12 9.42
N GLY A 62 -5.53 -1.36 9.48
CA GLY A 62 -6.47 -0.66 10.36
C GLY A 62 -6.73 0.80 9.97
N ALA A 63 -6.45 1.20 8.74
CA ALA A 63 -6.86 2.51 8.22
C ALA A 63 -8.31 2.46 7.66
N GLY A 64 -8.96 3.61 7.55
CA GLY A 64 -10.21 3.76 6.80
C GLY A 64 -9.97 4.29 5.37
N HIS A 65 -11.02 4.86 4.77
CA HIS A 65 -10.91 5.51 3.45
C HIS A 65 -9.93 6.68 3.48
N THR A 66 -9.97 7.51 4.52
CA THR A 66 -9.05 8.64 4.70
C THR A 66 -7.83 8.21 5.51
N VAL A 67 -6.93 7.41 4.93
CA VAL A 67 -5.78 6.81 5.65
C VAL A 67 -5.02 7.78 6.57
N PRO A 68 -4.64 9.01 6.17
CA PRO A 68 -3.91 9.93 7.06
C PRO A 68 -4.69 10.38 8.30
N GLU A 69 -6.03 10.30 8.27
CA GLU A 69 -6.89 10.59 9.41
C GLU A 69 -6.81 9.49 10.49
N TYR A 70 -6.79 8.23 10.06
CA TYR A 70 -6.78 7.07 10.96
C TYR A 70 -5.37 6.61 11.35
N LYS A 71 -4.40 6.77 10.44
CA LYS A 71 -3.02 6.26 10.55
C LYS A 71 -2.01 7.32 10.10
N PRO A 72 -1.93 8.48 10.80
CA PRO A 72 -1.09 9.59 10.38
C PRO A 72 0.41 9.26 10.37
N LEU A 73 0.88 8.47 11.36
CA LEU A 73 2.27 8.08 11.48
C LEU A 73 2.69 7.18 10.30
N GLU A 74 1.94 6.13 10.03
CA GLU A 74 2.19 5.18 8.95
C GLU A 74 2.07 5.85 7.59
N SER A 75 1.12 6.79 7.44
CA SER A 75 0.95 7.58 6.23
C SER A 75 2.16 8.47 5.94
N LEU A 76 2.68 9.16 6.97
CA LEU A 76 3.86 10.02 6.81
C LEU A 76 5.11 9.20 6.51
N GLU A 77 5.29 8.07 7.18
CA GLU A 77 6.43 7.17 6.98
C GLU A 77 6.44 6.62 5.55
N PHE A 78 5.30 6.10 5.08
CA PHE A 78 5.10 5.67 3.70
C PHE A 78 5.43 6.80 2.72
N TYR A 79 4.86 7.99 2.92
CA TYR A 79 5.04 9.12 2.01
C TYR A 79 6.49 9.59 1.95
N SER A 80 7.18 9.61 3.09
CA SER A 80 8.59 9.96 3.18
C SER A 80 9.47 8.97 2.43
N ARG A 81 9.23 7.66 2.59
CA ARG A 81 9.97 6.61 1.84
C ARG A 81 9.69 6.71 0.34
N PHE A 82 8.45 6.98 -0.03
CA PHE A 82 8.07 7.19 -1.42
C PHE A 82 8.85 8.34 -2.08
N LEU A 83 8.92 9.50 -1.42
CA LEU A 83 9.67 10.65 -1.95
C LEU A 83 11.18 10.40 -2.00
N ALA A 84 11.72 9.63 -1.06
CA ALA A 84 13.12 9.25 -1.03
C ALA A 84 13.49 8.17 -2.05
N THR A 85 12.53 7.66 -2.85
CA THR A 85 12.70 6.46 -3.70
C THR A 85 13.22 5.26 -2.92
N ALA A 86 12.96 5.24 -1.61
CA ALA A 86 13.38 4.17 -0.73
C ALA A 86 12.37 3.02 -0.77
N ASN A 87 12.86 1.80 -0.59
CA ASN A 87 11.99 0.63 -0.47
C ASN A 87 11.08 0.78 0.75
N ILE A 88 9.80 0.44 0.57
CA ILE A 88 8.80 0.43 1.63
C ILE A 88 8.79 -0.92 2.33
#